data_AF-A0A853BHF2-F1
#
_entry.id   AF-A0A853BHF2-F1
#
_cell.length_a   1.000
_cell.length_b   1.000
_cell.length_c   1.000
_cell.angle_alpha   90.00
_cell.angle_beta   90.00
_cell.angle_gamma   90.00
#
_symmetry.space_group_name_H-M   'P 1'
#
loop_
_entity.id
_entity.type
_entity.pdbx_description
1 polymer ?
#
loop_
_entity_poly.entity_id
_entity_poly.type
_entity_poly.pdbx_seq_one_letter_code
_entity_poly.pdbx_strand_id
1 'polypeptide(L)'
;MPSRQSGRRGAGTEPGVGAPTSAGRGGGSGAGAEAERIHNRIAVLRTERGVSRRQLAEALGVHYQTVGYLERGEYNPSLHLALRIARYFEVPVEVVFSTEPFPRIGS
;
A
#
# COMPACT_ATOMS: atom_id res chain seq x y z
N MET A 1 -27.79 -49.54 -0.12
CA MET A 1 -28.00 -48.36 -0.99
C MET A 1 -28.86 -47.37 -0.21
N PRO A 2 -28.58 -46.05 -0.15
CA PRO A 2 -27.56 -45.20 -0.81
C PRO A 2 -26.58 -44.60 0.24
N SER A 3 -25.58 -43.74 0.01
CA SER A 3 -24.82 -43.30 -1.15
C SER A 3 -23.58 -42.54 -0.65
N ARG A 4 -22.50 -42.61 -1.43
CA ARG A 4 -21.31 -41.75 -1.37
C ARG A 4 -21.70 -40.26 -1.43
N GLN A 5 -20.95 -39.38 -0.79
CA GLN A 5 -20.10 -38.44 -1.53
C GLN A 5 -19.03 -37.79 -0.64
N SER A 6 -17.78 -38.07 -1.01
CA SER A 6 -16.61 -37.28 -0.71
C SER A 6 -16.71 -35.93 -1.42
N GLY A 7 -16.49 -34.84 -0.69
CA GLY A 7 -16.44 -33.48 -1.21
C GLY A 7 -15.33 -32.71 -0.52
N ARG A 8 -14.09 -32.93 -0.96
CA ARG A 8 -12.96 -32.03 -0.72
C ARG A 8 -13.30 -30.64 -1.27
N ARG A 9 -13.18 -29.59 -0.46
CA ARG A 9 -12.65 -28.28 -0.88
C ARG A 9 -11.86 -27.68 0.27
N GLY A 10 -10.54 -27.63 0.11
CA GLY A 10 -9.66 -26.89 1.00
C GLY A 10 -9.94 -25.40 0.84
N ALA A 11 -10.31 -24.75 1.94
CA ALA A 11 -10.14 -23.31 2.05
C ALA A 11 -8.65 -23.08 2.31
N GLY A 12 -7.88 -22.95 1.24
CA GLY A 12 -6.54 -22.37 1.31
C GLY A 12 -6.71 -20.90 1.65
N THR A 13 -6.67 -20.57 2.93
CA THR A 13 -6.36 -19.20 3.36
C THR A 13 -4.93 -18.96 2.96
N GLU A 14 -4.73 -18.32 1.81
CA GLU A 14 -3.43 -17.75 1.45
C GLU A 14 -3.00 -16.85 2.61
N PRO A 15 -1.83 -17.08 3.24
CA PRO A 15 -1.33 -16.17 4.25
C PRO A 15 -1.07 -14.82 3.57
N GLY A 16 -1.98 -13.87 3.82
CA GLY A 16 -1.80 -12.49 3.39
C GLY A 16 -0.43 -12.03 3.85
N VAL A 17 0.39 -11.62 2.89
CA VAL A 17 1.76 -11.15 3.10
C VAL A 17 1.73 -10.13 4.24
N GLY A 18 2.16 -10.57 5.43
CA GLY A 18 2.38 -9.69 6.57
C GLY A 18 3.40 -8.65 6.15
N ALA A 19 3.14 -7.39 6.47
CA ALA A 19 4.11 -6.32 6.24
C ALA A 19 5.48 -6.77 6.79
N PRO A 20 6.57 -6.69 5.99
CA PRO A 20 7.87 -7.11 6.47
C PRO A 20 8.25 -6.28 7.68
N THR A 21 8.65 -6.97 8.75
CA THR A 21 9.36 -6.40 9.89
C THR A 21 10.56 -5.62 9.36
N SER A 22 10.63 -4.34 9.72
CA SER A 22 11.72 -3.44 9.34
C SER A 22 13.04 -3.91 9.97
N ALA A 23 13.80 -4.72 9.23
CA ALA A 23 15.19 -5.01 9.53
C ALA A 23 16.07 -3.97 8.81
N GLY A 24 16.69 -3.08 9.59
CA GLY A 24 17.61 -2.07 9.07
C GLY A 24 17.96 -0.98 10.09
N ARG A 25 18.48 -1.35 11.27
CA ARG A 25 19.28 -0.41 12.06
C ARG A 25 20.73 -0.53 11.58
N GLY A 26 21.15 0.40 10.73
CA GLY A 26 22.54 0.61 10.33
C GLY A 26 22.85 2.11 10.40
N GLY A 27 23.89 2.47 11.16
CA GLY A 27 24.28 3.86 11.41
C GLY A 27 24.81 4.59 10.18
N GLY A 28 24.42 5.86 10.06
CA GLY A 28 24.93 6.81 9.06
C GLY A 28 24.34 8.20 9.32
N SER A 29 25.21 9.21 9.30
CA SER A 29 24.96 10.64 9.56
C SER A 29 23.60 11.17 9.10
N GLY A 30 22.95 11.95 9.98
CA GLY A 30 21.56 12.45 9.89
C GLY A 30 21.17 13.35 8.71
N ALA A 31 21.89 13.32 7.58
CA ALA A 31 21.48 13.90 6.30
C ALA A 31 21.02 12.84 5.27
N GLY A 32 21.33 11.54 5.49
CA GLY A 32 20.96 10.46 4.56
C GLY A 32 19.55 9.89 4.77
N ALA A 33 18.96 10.06 5.96
CA ALA A 33 17.66 9.48 6.31
C ALA A 33 16.46 10.23 5.69
N GLU A 34 16.64 11.47 5.29
CA GLU A 34 15.59 12.24 4.59
C GLU A 34 15.47 11.83 3.12
N ALA A 35 16.59 11.44 2.49
CA ALA A 35 16.67 11.11 1.08
C ALA A 35 15.95 9.80 0.69
N GLU A 36 15.65 8.91 1.65
CA GLU A 36 14.97 7.64 1.40
C GLU A 36 13.44 7.68 1.67
N ARG A 37 12.92 8.80 2.17
CA ARG A 37 11.49 8.93 2.49
C ARG A 37 10.66 9.15 1.21
N ILE A 38 9.76 8.21 0.93
CA ILE A 38 8.76 8.38 -0.14
C ILE A 38 7.56 9.17 0.38
N HIS A 39 7.30 10.32 -0.23
CA HIS A 39 6.09 11.10 -0.04
C HIS A 39 4.97 10.53 -0.91
N ASN A 40 3.72 10.59 -0.44
CA ASN A 40 2.57 10.13 -1.22
C ASN A 40 1.32 10.98 -1.04
N ARG A 41 0.39 10.86 -2.00
CA ARG A 41 -0.92 11.54 -2.03
C ARG A 41 -2.10 10.57 -1.89
N ILE A 42 -1.88 9.35 -1.39
CA ILE A 42 -2.92 8.30 -1.33
C ILE A 42 -4.16 8.78 -0.54
N ALA A 43 -3.95 9.43 0.60
CA ALA A 43 -5.04 9.93 1.44
C ALA A 43 -5.87 11.02 0.73
N VAL A 44 -5.20 11.90 -0.03
CA VAL A 44 -5.83 12.97 -0.80
C VAL A 44 -6.67 12.36 -1.93
N LEU A 45 -6.06 11.51 -2.76
CA LEU A 45 -6.73 10.84 -3.87
C LEU A 45 -7.92 9.99 -3.42
N ARG A 46 -7.80 9.28 -2.28
CA ARG A 46 -8.95 8.56 -1.71
C ARG A 46 -10.10 9.49 -1.33
N THR A 47 -9.78 10.59 -0.65
CA THR A 47 -10.80 11.54 -0.17
C THR A 47 -11.52 12.20 -1.35
N GLU A 48 -10.76 12.65 -2.35
CA GLU A 48 -11.31 13.24 -3.58
C GLU A 48 -12.24 12.27 -4.33
N ARG A 49 -11.96 10.96 -4.29
CA ARG A 49 -12.79 9.94 -4.93
C ARG A 49 -13.83 9.29 -4.03
N GLY A 50 -13.97 9.73 -2.78
CA GLY A 50 -14.90 9.12 -1.82
C GLY A 50 -14.59 7.64 -1.50
N VAL A 51 -13.34 7.21 -1.71
CA VAL A 51 -12.90 5.82 -1.50
C VAL A 51 -12.44 5.65 -0.06
N SER A 52 -12.98 4.70 0.69
CA SER A 52 -12.49 4.35 2.03
C SER A 52 -11.19 3.53 1.99
N ARG A 53 -10.42 3.50 3.11
CA ARG A 53 -9.22 2.65 3.21
C ARG A 53 -9.54 1.17 2.99
N ARG A 54 -10.72 0.70 3.42
CA ARG A 54 -11.15 -0.69 3.25
C ARG A 54 -11.39 -1.02 1.78
N GLN A 55 -12.08 -0.15 1.05
CA GLN A 55 -12.30 -0.32 -0.38
C GLN A 55 -10.98 -0.33 -1.16
N LEU A 56 -10.05 0.58 -0.83
CA LEU A 56 -8.74 0.58 -1.47
C LEU A 56 -7.96 -0.71 -1.16
N ALA A 57 -7.97 -1.15 0.10
CA ALA A 57 -7.28 -2.38 0.50
C ALA A 57 -7.84 -3.61 -0.24
N GLU A 58 -9.16 -3.71 -0.34
CA GLU A 58 -9.86 -4.78 -1.06
C GLU A 58 -9.52 -4.77 -2.56
N ALA A 59 -9.60 -3.62 -3.22
CA ALA A 59 -9.26 -3.48 -4.63
C ALA A 59 -7.79 -3.82 -4.93
N LEU A 60 -6.90 -3.54 -3.99
CA LEU A 60 -5.47 -3.85 -4.09
C LEU A 60 -5.13 -5.25 -3.58
N GLY A 61 -6.07 -6.00 -3.00
CA GLY A 61 -5.80 -7.31 -2.39
C GLY A 61 -4.70 -7.23 -1.32
N VAL A 62 -4.69 -6.16 -0.53
CA VAL A 62 -3.75 -5.96 0.59
C VAL A 62 -4.50 -5.91 1.92
N HIS A 63 -3.78 -6.10 3.02
CA HIS A 63 -4.37 -5.94 4.35
C HIS A 63 -4.81 -4.48 4.59
N TYR A 64 -5.93 -4.29 5.28
CA TYR A 64 -6.48 -2.96 5.57
C TYR A 64 -5.46 -2.00 6.21
N GLN A 65 -4.66 -2.51 7.13
CA GLN A 65 -3.63 -1.71 7.82
C GLN A 65 -2.53 -1.23 6.87
N THR A 66 -2.23 -1.97 5.79
CA THR A 66 -1.23 -1.60 4.78
C THR A 66 -1.54 -0.24 4.17
N VAL A 67 -2.82 0.06 3.89
CA VAL A 67 -3.23 1.37 3.38
C VAL A 67 -2.93 2.48 4.39
N GLY A 68 -3.14 2.22 5.68
CA GLY A 68 -2.79 3.17 6.74
C GLY A 68 -1.28 3.44 6.83
N TYR A 69 -0.47 2.39 6.77
CA TYR A 69 1.00 2.53 6.78
C TYR A 69 1.52 3.28 5.55
N LEU A 70 0.95 3.01 4.38
CA LEU A 70 1.26 3.73 3.14
C LEU A 70 0.94 5.21 3.28
N GLU A 71 -0.27 5.58 3.72
CA GLU A 71 -0.68 6.98 3.83
C GLU A 71 0.19 7.79 4.81
N ARG A 72 0.73 7.14 5.86
CA ARG A 72 1.65 7.79 6.81
C ARG A 72 3.11 7.80 6.36
N GLY A 73 3.43 7.14 5.24
CA GLY A 73 4.80 7.00 4.75
C GLY A 73 5.67 6.12 5.64
N GLU A 74 5.06 5.26 6.46
CA GLU A 74 5.76 4.30 7.35
C GLU A 74 6.22 3.05 6.60
N TYR A 75 5.76 2.89 5.36
CA TYR A 75 6.05 1.75 4.51
C TYR A 75 6.35 2.19 3.08
N ASN A 76 7.51 1.80 2.56
CA ASN A 76 7.86 1.98 1.16
C ASN A 76 7.23 0.84 0.32
N PRO A 77 6.25 1.12 -0.55
CA PRO A 77 5.65 0.08 -1.38
C PRO A 77 6.66 -0.51 -2.35
N SER A 78 6.48 -1.78 -2.71
CA SER A 78 7.13 -2.30 -3.91
C SER A 78 6.68 -1.51 -5.15
N LEU A 79 7.52 -1.43 -6.17
CA LEU A 79 7.17 -0.79 -7.45
C LEU A 79 5.85 -1.34 -8.01
N HIS A 80 5.64 -2.65 -7.90
CA HIS A 80 4.39 -3.30 -8.32
C HIS A 80 3.15 -2.75 -7.57
N LEU A 81 3.22 -2.59 -6.25
CA LEU A 81 2.12 -2.03 -5.47
C LEU A 81 1.91 -0.54 -5.81
N ALA A 82 2.99 0.23 -5.98
CA ALA A 82 2.92 1.64 -6.37
C ALA A 82 2.19 1.82 -7.73
N LEU A 83 2.56 1.02 -8.73
CA LEU A 83 1.91 1.04 -10.05
C LEU A 83 0.44 0.62 -10.00
N ARG A 84 0.08 -0.35 -9.14
CA ARG A 84 -1.32 -0.75 -8.95
C ARG A 84 -2.15 0.34 -8.29
N ILE A 85 -1.59 1.05 -7.32
CA ILE A 85 -2.23 2.21 -6.68
C ILE A 85 -2.46 3.31 -7.72
N ALA A 86 -1.44 3.65 -8.51
CA ALA A 86 -1.54 4.65 -9.57
C ALA A 86 -2.63 4.28 -10.59
N ARG A 87 -2.69 3.02 -11.01
CA ARG A 87 -3.73 2.51 -11.91
C ARG A 87 -5.12 2.58 -11.28
N TYR A 88 -5.28 2.21 -10.01
CA TYR A 88 -6.56 2.30 -9.31
C TYR A 88 -7.09 3.74 -9.29
N PHE A 89 -6.20 4.71 -9.11
CA PHE A 89 -6.54 6.12 -9.17
C PHE A 89 -6.45 6.71 -10.59
N GLU A 90 -6.22 5.92 -11.63
CA GLU A 90 -6.17 6.41 -13.03
C GLU A 90 -5.27 7.65 -13.22
N VAL A 91 -4.13 7.69 -12.53
CA VAL A 91 -3.14 8.78 -12.62
C VAL A 91 -1.74 8.21 -12.79
N PRO A 92 -0.78 8.98 -13.32
CA PRO A 92 0.64 8.60 -13.32
C PRO A 92 1.15 8.33 -11.90
N VAL A 93 2.15 7.46 -11.77
CA VAL A 93 2.70 7.07 -10.46
C VAL A 93 3.34 8.25 -9.74
N GLU A 94 3.87 9.22 -10.48
CA GLU A 94 4.49 10.47 -10.02
C GLU A 94 3.46 11.44 -9.42
N VAL A 95 2.17 11.29 -9.76
CA VAL A 95 1.08 12.03 -9.10
C VAL A 95 0.80 11.44 -7.71
N VAL A 96 1.04 10.14 -7.54
CA VAL A 96 0.78 9.42 -6.29
C VAL A 96 1.98 9.47 -5.35
N PHE A 97 3.20 9.31 -5.87
CA PHE A 97 4.43 9.16 -5.10
C PHE A 97 5.51 10.13 -5.57
N SER A 98 6.36 10.57 -4.64
CA SER A 98 7.49 11.46 -4.92
C SER A 98 8.62 11.22 -3.92
N THR A 99 9.86 11.39 -4.36
CA THR A 99 11.04 11.45 -3.48
C THR A 99 11.19 12.81 -2.81
N GLU A 100 10.43 13.81 -3.27
CA GLU A 100 10.39 15.15 -2.71
C GLU A 100 9.02 15.45 -2.10
N PRO A 101 8.92 16.31 -1.07
CA PRO A 101 7.65 16.75 -0.53
C PRO A 101 6.77 17.38 -1.63
N PHE A 102 5.49 17.00 -1.67
CA PHE A 102 4.56 17.62 -2.59
C PHE A 102 4.35 19.10 -2.24
N PRO A 103 4.28 20.00 -3.22
CA PRO A 103 3.97 21.41 -2.99
C PRO A 103 2.68 21.56 -2.20
N ARG A 104 2.67 22.49 -1.23
CA ARG A 104 1.44 22.87 -0.54
C ARG A 104 0.56 23.64 -1.52
N ILE A 105 -0.70 23.25 -1.62
CA ILE A 105 -1.68 23.99 -2.41
C ILE A 105 -2.02 25.26 -1.61
N GLY A 106 -1.71 26.45 -2.15
CA GLY A 106 -2.08 27.74 -1.57
C GLY A 106 -0.93 28.60 -1.01
N SER A 107 0.31 28.47 -1.51
CA SER A 107 1.38 29.45 -1.28
C SER A 107 1.25 30.66 -2.21
#